data_AF-A0A9E6VR54-F1
#
_entry.id   AF-A0A9E6VR54-F1
#
_cell.length_a   1.000
_cell.length_b   1.000
_cell.length_c   1.000
_cell.angle_alpha   90.00
_cell.angle_beta   90.00
_cell.angle_gamma   90.00
#
_symmetry.space_group_name_H-M   'P 1'
#
loop_
_entity.id
_entity.type
_entity.pdbx_description
1 polymer ?
#
loop_
_entity_poly.entity_id
_entity_poly.type
_entity_poly.pdbx_seq_one_letter_code
_entity_poly.pdbx_strand_id
1 'polypeptide(L)'
;MSEFHDDYPSYETMANHDEASGKKTRKKIWLVFTLLLVVTIVEIFVGMMAADWGASKLFLKVFFISFTILKAYYIIYSFMHLGDEVKWLKWVIIAPYSGFILYLIFMMTIGEGNFSKEARHDLPPATEQHKGGGGEHH
;
A
#
# COMPACT_ATOMS: atom_id res chain seq x y z
N MET A 1 -23.59 -2.51 56.11
CA MET A 1 -23.89 -2.10 54.72
C MET A 1 -24.03 -3.38 53.93
N SER A 2 -25.25 -3.83 53.70
CA SER A 2 -25.53 -5.07 52.97
C SER A 2 -25.27 -4.82 51.48
N GLU A 3 -24.26 -5.49 50.92
CA GLU A 3 -24.07 -5.54 49.46
C GLU A 3 -25.37 -6.02 48.82
N PHE A 4 -25.89 -5.20 47.92
CA PHE A 4 -27.12 -5.45 47.17
C PHE A 4 -26.78 -6.51 46.11
N HIS A 5 -27.08 -7.77 46.42
CA HIS A 5 -26.78 -8.91 45.55
C HIS A 5 -27.96 -9.08 44.58
N ASP A 6 -27.87 -8.41 43.45
CA ASP A 6 -28.89 -8.45 42.43
C ASP A 6 -28.72 -9.70 41.57
N ASP A 7 -29.80 -10.47 41.38
CA ASP A 7 -29.83 -11.70 40.57
C ASP A 7 -29.80 -11.43 39.05
N TYR A 8 -29.41 -10.21 38.66
CA TYR A 8 -29.26 -9.83 37.26
C TYR A 8 -27.89 -10.28 36.75
N PRO A 9 -27.79 -10.79 35.50
CA PRO A 9 -26.50 -11.13 34.92
C PRO A 9 -25.57 -9.91 34.94
N SER A 10 -24.46 -10.01 35.68
CA SER A 10 -23.43 -8.99 35.77
C SER A 10 -22.81 -8.75 34.39
N TYR A 11 -23.28 -7.68 33.73
CA TYR A 11 -22.75 -7.24 32.44
C TYR A 11 -21.29 -6.81 32.54
N GLU A 12 -20.83 -6.36 33.71
CA GLU A 12 -19.43 -6.00 33.94
C GLU A 12 -18.54 -7.24 33.82
N THR A 13 -18.95 -8.37 34.38
CA THR A 13 -18.17 -9.62 34.33
C THR A 13 -18.28 -10.32 32.97
N MET A 14 -19.37 -10.13 32.23
CA MET A 14 -19.54 -10.64 30.86
C MET A 14 -18.80 -9.80 29.80
N ALA A 15 -18.70 -8.48 30.01
CA ALA A 15 -17.92 -7.58 29.17
C ALA A 15 -16.40 -7.71 29.39
N ASN A 16 -15.99 -8.31 30.51
CA ASN A 16 -14.63 -8.81 30.74
C ASN A 16 -14.37 -10.05 29.86
N HIS A 17 -14.47 -9.87 28.54
CA HIS A 17 -14.02 -10.81 27.55
C HIS A 17 -12.57 -11.20 27.87
N ASP A 18 -12.39 -12.49 28.13
CA ASP A 18 -11.15 -13.17 28.48
C ASP A 18 -9.92 -12.49 27.85
N GLU A 19 -9.11 -11.79 28.67
CA GLU A 19 -7.97 -10.99 28.19
C GLU A 19 -7.02 -11.80 27.29
N ALA A 20 -6.99 -13.11 27.51
CA ALA A 20 -6.23 -14.08 26.73
C ALA A 20 -6.65 -14.12 25.25
N SER A 21 -7.94 -13.92 24.94
CA SER A 21 -8.46 -13.88 23.57
C SER A 21 -8.03 -12.60 22.84
N GLY A 22 -8.19 -11.44 23.48
CA GLY A 22 -7.77 -10.15 22.91
C GLY A 22 -6.27 -10.04 22.66
N LYS A 23 -5.43 -10.64 23.53
CA LYS A 23 -3.97 -10.65 23.36
C LYS A 23 -3.52 -11.40 22.10
N LYS A 24 -4.14 -12.53 21.76
CA LYS A 24 -3.80 -13.32 20.56
C LYS A 24 -4.11 -12.55 19.28
N THR A 25 -5.27 -11.88 19.24
CA THR A 25 -5.71 -11.06 18.12
C THR A 25 -4.80 -9.86 17.89
N ARG A 26 -4.46 -9.10 18.95
CA ARG A 26 -3.53 -7.98 18.86
C ARG A 26 -2.14 -8.41 18.38
N LYS A 27 -1.65 -9.57 18.85
CA LYS A 27 -0.35 -10.13 18.42
C LYS A 27 -0.34 -10.51 16.94
N LYS A 28 -1.42 -11.10 16.41
CA LYS A 28 -1.55 -11.41 14.98
C LYS A 28 -1.49 -10.13 14.12
N ILE A 29 -2.23 -9.09 14.51
CA ILE A 29 -2.20 -7.80 13.79
C ILE A 29 -0.78 -7.24 13.76
N TRP A 30 -0.10 -7.22 14.90
CA TRP A 30 1.25 -6.65 14.99
C TRP A 30 2.26 -7.45 14.16
N LEU A 31 2.17 -8.78 14.17
CA LEU A 31 3.01 -9.66 13.33
C LEU A 31 2.82 -9.36 11.85
N VAL A 32 1.57 -9.28 11.40
CA VAL A 32 1.22 -9.05 10.00
C VAL A 32 1.65 -7.66 9.57
N PHE A 33 1.37 -6.64 10.38
CA PHE A 33 1.82 -5.27 10.16
C PHE A 33 3.34 -5.20 9.98
N THR A 34 4.11 -5.78 10.91
CA THR A 34 5.58 -5.78 10.81
C THR A 34 6.07 -6.54 9.58
N LEU A 35 5.48 -7.69 9.25
CA LEU A 35 5.86 -8.48 8.07
C LEU A 35 5.61 -7.69 6.77
N LEU A 36 4.43 -7.08 6.63
CA LEU A 36 4.06 -6.26 5.48
C LEU A 36 4.95 -5.02 5.36
N LEU A 37 5.28 -4.38 6.49
CA LEU A 37 6.16 -3.22 6.54
C LEU A 37 7.57 -3.58 6.05
N VAL A 38 8.14 -4.68 6.54
CA VAL A 38 9.46 -5.17 6.09
C VAL A 38 9.45 -5.47 4.60
N VAL A 39 8.44 -6.19 4.11
CA VAL A 39 8.29 -6.48 2.67
C VAL A 39 8.20 -5.19 1.85
N THR A 40 7.48 -4.18 2.32
CA THR A 40 7.33 -2.88 1.63
C THR A 40 8.64 -2.09 1.60
N ILE A 41 9.44 -2.13 2.67
CA ILE A 41 10.76 -1.51 2.69
C ILE A 41 11.67 -2.18 1.65
N VAL A 42 11.70 -3.52 1.64
CA VAL A 42 12.49 -4.29 0.66
C VAL A 42 12.05 -3.98 -0.78
N GLU A 43 10.74 -3.91 -1.03
CA GLU A 43 10.17 -3.51 -2.32
C GLU A 43 10.75 -2.16 -2.79
N ILE A 44 10.70 -1.12 -1.94
CA ILE A 44 11.22 0.21 -2.29
C ILE A 44 12.72 0.18 -2.56
N PHE A 45 13.51 -0.53 -1.75
CA PHE A 45 14.95 -0.68 -1.96
C PHE A 45 15.27 -1.35 -3.31
N VAL A 46 14.55 -2.42 -3.64
CA VAL A 46 14.66 -3.07 -4.96
C VAL A 46 14.27 -2.08 -6.06
N GLY A 47 13.24 -1.26 -5.86
CA GLY A 47 12.83 -0.24 -6.84
C GLY A 47 13.88 0.82 -7.10
N MET A 48 14.57 1.28 -6.05
CA MET A 48 15.67 2.23 -6.17
C MET A 48 16.88 1.62 -6.87
N MET A 49 17.29 0.40 -6.48
CA MET A 49 18.47 -0.26 -7.04
C MET A 49 18.26 -0.81 -8.45
N ALA A 50 17.04 -1.15 -8.82
CA ALA A 50 16.76 -1.74 -10.13
C ALA A 50 16.92 -0.76 -11.31
N ALA A 51 17.03 0.54 -11.03
CA ALA A 51 17.44 1.54 -12.02
C ALA A 51 18.88 1.30 -12.52
N ASP A 52 19.77 0.83 -11.64
CA ASP A 52 21.20 0.65 -11.94
C ASP A 52 21.51 -0.72 -12.56
N TRP A 53 20.65 -1.72 -12.34
CA TRP A 53 20.91 -3.11 -12.76
C TRP A 53 20.56 -3.43 -14.22
N GLY A 54 20.07 -2.44 -14.99
CA GLY A 54 19.69 -2.64 -16.40
C GLY A 54 18.59 -3.68 -16.61
N ALA A 55 17.84 -4.02 -15.55
CA ALA A 55 16.78 -5.00 -15.60
C ALA A 55 15.62 -4.52 -16.50
N SER A 56 14.99 -5.46 -17.20
CA SER A 56 13.88 -5.15 -18.11
C SER A 56 12.78 -4.39 -17.37
N LYS A 57 12.45 -3.18 -17.84
CA LYS A 57 11.40 -2.33 -17.25
C LYS A 57 10.06 -3.06 -17.12
N LEU A 58 9.81 -4.04 -17.98
CA LEU A 58 8.60 -4.86 -17.94
C LEU A 58 8.62 -5.84 -16.76
N PHE A 59 9.77 -6.48 -16.51
CA PHE A 59 9.95 -7.40 -15.38
C PHE A 59 9.76 -6.68 -14.04
N LEU A 60 10.38 -5.51 -13.86
CA LEU A 60 10.20 -4.68 -12.66
C LEU A 60 8.72 -4.33 -12.45
N LYS A 61 8.04 -3.84 -13.48
CA LYS A 61 6.61 -3.47 -13.40
C LYS A 61 5.75 -4.64 -12.95
N VAL A 62 5.93 -5.81 -13.56
CA VAL A 62 5.19 -7.02 -13.20
C VAL A 62 5.51 -7.44 -11.76
N PHE A 63 6.79 -7.42 -11.36
CA PHE A 63 7.21 -7.74 -10.00
C PHE A 63 6.56 -6.84 -8.95
N PHE A 64 6.60 -5.51 -9.13
CA PHE A 64 5.98 -4.54 -8.22
C PHE A 64 4.47 -4.72 -8.13
N ILE A 65 3.80 -4.92 -9.28
CA ILE A 65 2.36 -5.17 -9.33
C ILE A 65 2.00 -6.46 -8.58
N SER A 66 2.75 -7.55 -8.82
CA SER A 66 2.54 -8.82 -8.11
C SER A 66 2.77 -8.70 -6.60
N PHE A 67 3.83 -8.04 -6.16
CA PHE A 67 4.07 -7.76 -4.73
C PHE A 67 2.94 -6.92 -4.11
N THR A 68 2.41 -5.97 -4.87
CA THR A 68 1.28 -5.13 -4.44
C THR A 68 -0.02 -5.92 -4.28
N ILE A 69 -0.28 -6.89 -5.15
CA ILE A 69 -1.44 -7.79 -5.03
C ILE A 69 -1.26 -8.76 -3.86
N LEU A 70 -0.07 -9.34 -3.70
CA LEU A 70 0.23 -10.26 -2.60
C LEU A 70 0.06 -9.59 -1.24
N LYS A 71 0.56 -8.35 -1.06
CA LYS A 71 0.38 -7.61 0.20
C LYS A 71 -1.10 -7.29 0.46
N ALA A 72 -1.85 -6.90 -0.57
CA ALA A 72 -3.28 -6.62 -0.47
C ALA A 72 -4.07 -7.87 -0.05
N TYR A 73 -3.78 -9.01 -0.69
CA TYR A 73 -4.36 -10.29 -0.31
C TYR A 73 -4.00 -10.67 1.14
N TYR A 74 -2.75 -10.49 1.55
CA TYR A 74 -2.29 -10.82 2.89
C TYR A 74 -2.95 -9.95 3.96
N ILE A 75 -3.12 -8.65 3.69
CA ILE A 75 -3.91 -7.71 4.49
C ILE A 75 -5.34 -8.24 4.61
N ILE A 76 -6.04 -8.46 3.50
CA ILE A 76 -7.46 -8.87 3.52
C ILE A 76 -7.62 -10.21 4.25
N TYR A 77 -6.81 -11.22 3.93
CA TYR A 77 -6.86 -12.53 4.57
C TYR A 77 -6.60 -12.41 6.08
N SER A 78 -5.57 -11.66 6.47
CA SER A 78 -5.21 -11.52 7.86
C SER A 78 -6.23 -10.69 8.65
N PHE A 79 -6.82 -9.65 8.07
CA PHE A 79 -7.88 -8.86 8.71
C PHE A 79 -9.23 -9.58 8.71
N MET A 80 -9.49 -10.45 7.73
CA MET A 80 -10.69 -11.30 7.71
C MET A 80 -10.67 -12.39 8.76
N HIS A 81 -9.48 -12.88 9.13
CA HIS A 81 -9.32 -13.92 10.13
C HIS A 81 -9.36 -13.36 11.58
N LEU A 82 -9.71 -12.08 11.76
CA LEU A 82 -10.08 -11.52 13.07
C LEU A 82 -11.56 -11.71 13.42
N GLY A 83 -12.39 -12.10 12.45
CA GLY A 83 -13.83 -12.21 12.63
C GLY A 83 -14.33 -13.57 12.20
N ASP A 84 -14.40 -14.50 13.15
CA ASP A 84 -15.37 -15.60 13.06
C ASP A 84 -16.83 -15.08 13.15
N GLU A 85 -17.03 -13.78 13.35
CA GLU A 85 -18.33 -13.14 13.43
C GLU A 85 -18.56 -12.12 12.30
N VAL A 86 -19.78 -12.13 11.77
CA VAL A 86 -20.43 -11.25 10.78
C VAL A 86 -19.81 -11.14 9.37
N LYS A 87 -20.35 -11.98 8.46
CA LYS A 87 -20.13 -11.95 7.01
C LYS A 87 -20.32 -10.56 6.36
N TRP A 88 -21.09 -9.67 6.98
CA TRP A 88 -21.35 -8.32 6.49
C TRP A 88 -20.15 -7.37 6.63
N LEU A 89 -19.40 -7.47 7.74
CA LEU A 89 -18.25 -6.59 7.99
C LEU A 89 -17.13 -6.82 6.96
N LYS A 90 -17.04 -8.05 6.45
CA LYS A 90 -16.15 -8.43 5.32
C LYS A 90 -16.46 -7.62 4.06
N TRP A 91 -17.74 -7.48 3.71
CA TRP A 91 -18.17 -6.71 2.53
C TRP A 91 -17.94 -5.21 2.68
N VAL A 92 -18.14 -4.67 3.89
CA VAL A 92 -17.86 -3.26 4.20
C VAL A 92 -16.39 -2.91 4.02
N ILE A 93 -15.47 -3.86 4.22
CA ILE A 93 -14.03 -3.65 4.04
C ILE A 93 -13.60 -3.92 2.59
N ILE A 94 -14.13 -4.98 1.96
CA ILE A 94 -13.79 -5.33 0.57
C ILE A 94 -14.25 -4.25 -0.41
N ALA A 95 -15.46 -3.72 -0.25
CA ALA A 95 -16.04 -2.77 -1.20
C ALA A 95 -15.21 -1.48 -1.39
N PRO A 96 -14.85 -0.72 -0.34
CA PRO A 96 -14.00 0.46 -0.49
C PRO A 96 -12.58 0.11 -0.94
N TYR A 97 -12.04 -1.04 -0.51
CA TYR A 97 -10.69 -1.47 -0.89
C TYR A 97 -10.60 -1.83 -2.39
N SER A 98 -11.58 -2.57 -2.89
CA SER A 98 -11.68 -2.89 -4.33
C SER A 98 -11.89 -1.63 -5.16
N GLY A 99 -12.76 -0.71 -4.71
CA GLY A 99 -12.97 0.58 -5.38
C GLY A 99 -11.68 1.41 -5.46
N PHE A 100 -10.90 1.44 -4.37
CA PHE A 100 -9.62 2.14 -4.31
C PHE A 100 -8.57 1.55 -5.26
N ILE A 101 -8.41 0.22 -5.31
CA ILE A 101 -7.51 -0.44 -6.28
C ILE A 101 -7.89 -0.12 -7.72
N LEU A 102 -9.19 -0.22 -8.06
CA LEU A 102 -9.67 0.08 -9.41
C LEU A 102 -9.46 1.55 -9.77
N TYR A 103 -9.67 2.46 -8.82
CA TYR A 103 -9.39 3.88 -8.98
C TYR A 103 -7.91 4.16 -9.24
N LEU A 104 -6.99 3.53 -8.50
CA LEU A 104 -5.55 3.69 -8.74
C LEU A 104 -5.11 3.15 -10.11
N ILE A 105 -5.65 2.00 -10.53
CA ILE A 105 -5.38 1.43 -11.85
C ILE A 105 -5.93 2.37 -12.93
N PHE A 106 -7.16 2.87 -12.79
CA PHE A 106 -7.77 3.83 -13.71
C PHE A 106 -6.93 5.10 -13.83
N MET A 107 -6.49 5.67 -12.71
CA MET A 107 -5.65 6.87 -12.69
C MET A 107 -4.28 6.62 -13.34
N MET A 108 -3.64 5.48 -13.06
CA MET A 108 -2.35 5.11 -13.66
C MET A 108 -2.45 4.79 -15.18
N THR A 109 -3.57 4.21 -15.62
CA THR A 109 -3.75 3.82 -17.04
C THR A 109 -4.22 4.97 -17.92
N ILE A 110 -5.06 5.87 -17.40
CA ILE A 110 -5.63 6.98 -18.17
C ILE A 110 -4.91 8.30 -17.91
N GLY A 111 -4.47 8.55 -16.68
CA GLY A 111 -3.84 9.79 -16.25
C GLY A 111 -2.32 9.74 -16.31
N GLU A 112 -1.72 9.55 -17.49
CA GLU A 112 -0.29 9.87 -17.74
C GLU A 112 0.76 8.74 -17.54
N GLY A 113 0.57 7.56 -18.12
CA GLY A 113 1.63 6.55 -18.24
C GLY A 113 2.79 6.89 -19.20
N ASN A 114 2.72 8.01 -19.94
CA ASN A 114 3.60 8.35 -21.06
C ASN A 114 4.31 9.71 -20.96
N PHE A 115 4.27 10.41 -19.83
CA PHE A 115 4.84 11.77 -19.73
C PHE A 115 6.38 11.85 -19.81
N SER A 116 7.07 10.71 -19.78
CA SER A 116 8.53 10.71 -19.84
C SER A 116 9.12 10.86 -21.25
N LYS A 117 8.30 10.84 -22.33
CA LYS A 117 8.85 10.90 -23.70
C LYS A 117 8.85 12.29 -24.34
N GLU A 118 7.98 13.19 -23.92
CA GLU A 118 7.80 14.48 -24.62
C GLU A 118 8.84 15.53 -24.21
N ALA A 119 9.21 15.59 -22.92
CA ALA A 119 10.10 16.65 -22.42
C ALA A 119 11.56 16.59 -22.91
N ARG A 120 11.95 15.56 -23.69
CA ARG A 120 13.30 15.44 -24.29
C ARG A 120 13.33 15.73 -25.79
N HIS A 121 12.18 15.85 -26.46
CA HIS A 121 12.12 16.12 -27.89
C HIS A 121 12.07 17.63 -28.20
N ASP A 122 11.61 18.44 -27.25
CA ASP A 122 11.46 19.89 -27.42
C ASP A 122 12.68 20.71 -26.99
N LEU A 123 13.75 20.05 -26.54
CA LEU A 123 15.01 20.72 -26.24
C LEU A 123 15.90 20.70 -27.49
N PRO A 124 16.19 21.87 -28.10
CA PRO A 124 17.17 21.93 -29.18
C PRO A 124 18.52 21.41 -28.66
N PRO A 125 19.28 20.67 -29.48
CA PRO A 125 20.56 20.12 -29.06
C PRO A 125 21.49 21.25 -28.60
N ALA A 126 22.12 21.07 -27.43
CA ALA A 126 22.97 22.05 -26.76
C ALA A 126 24.21 22.50 -27.59
N THR A 127 24.34 22.07 -28.84
CA THR A 127 25.41 22.41 -29.77
C THR A 127 25.15 23.67 -30.59
N GLU A 128 23.93 24.22 -30.62
CA GLU A 128 23.62 25.45 -31.39
C GLU A 128 23.55 26.74 -30.57
N GLN A 129 23.55 26.69 -29.25
CA GLN A 129 23.50 27.92 -28.43
C GLN A 129 24.87 28.63 -28.30
N HIS A 130 25.96 27.98 -28.72
CA HIS A 130 27.32 28.52 -28.57
C HIS A 130 27.91 29.18 -29.82
N LYS A 131 27.14 29.31 -30.92
CA LYS A 131 27.61 29.95 -32.18
C LYS A 131 26.97 31.31 -32.51
N GLY A 132 26.01 31.79 -31.71
CA GLY A 132 25.20 32.98 -32.05
C GLY A 132 25.58 34.30 -31.37
N GLY A 133 26.67 34.38 -30.61
CA GLY A 133 27.01 35.58 -29.83
C GLY A 133 28.50 35.86 -29.80
N GLY A 134 29.03 36.50 -30.84
CA GLY A 134 30.45 36.85 -30.93
C GLY A 134 30.70 38.04 -31.84
N GLY A 135 30.53 39.24 -31.29
CA GLY A 135 31.38 40.40 -31.59
C GLY A 135 31.04 41.22 -32.83
N GLU A 136 30.29 42.30 -32.63
CA GLU A 136 30.54 43.56 -33.33
C GLU A 136 31.96 44.03 -33.00
N HIS A 137 32.79 44.28 -34.01
CA HIS A 137 33.93 45.19 -33.95
C HIS A 137 34.44 45.47 -35.39
N HIS A 138 34.46 46.77 -35.73
CA HIS A 138 34.93 47.47 -36.94
C HIS A 138 33.87 47.87 -37.97
#